data_AF-A0A2E5U287-F1
#
_entry.id   AF-A0A2E5U287-F1
#
_cell.length_a   1.000
_cell.length_b   1.000
_cell.length_c   1.000
_cell.angle_alpha   90.00
_cell.angle_beta   90.00
_cell.angle_gamma   90.00
#
_symmetry.space_group_name_H-M   'P 1'
#
loop_
_entity.id
_entity.type
_entity.pdbx_description
1 polymer ?
#
loop_
_entity_poly.entity_id
_entity_poly.type
_entity_poly.pdbx_seq_one_letter_code
_entity_poly.pdbx_strand_id
1 'polypeptide(L)'
;MVGGRRNQCTDCINERRREKAKKRLDNESRTCFHCEETKLLREFINPNGIVRRGGRRGTRPSCNNCVESGVEHLRCRRCKELKLKSDFYVSPTNGSIGYKSHCKECETLYFREYKEKNPERHKELSREREIRSYKKNVPRYWSRRLFHGAKERSKKLGITPSISQEFILNKIEENNRQCEVTNLPFIPSAYNEGAGRGQHYKNAFVPSLDRINPEHGYTPTNTRVVVNIFNVARGKAKDEHLLRLSRKILIPESGEPNKIEIKGSDMTLDRYVQRKITDAKARSKGWRKFFDLDTDWFHEQIKDGRCSVTGIPYEIILGTSGTTTENDWSPSLDKIDPEGGYRKDNCRVVVTLYNRAKGIWTDEELKKLATALCSTSGFA
;
A
#
# COMPACT_ATOMS: atom_id res chain seq x y z
N MET A 1 12.43 86.06 -14.84
CA MET A 1 11.18 85.59 -14.21
C MET A 1 11.35 84.13 -13.80
N VAL A 2 11.77 83.90 -12.55
CA VAL A 2 11.95 82.52 -12.02
C VAL A 2 10.63 82.09 -11.42
N GLY A 3 9.93 81.18 -12.10
CA GLY A 3 8.63 80.67 -11.67
C GLY A 3 8.74 79.84 -10.39
N GLY A 4 8.31 80.40 -9.27
CA GLY A 4 8.23 79.70 -7.98
C GLY A 4 7.22 78.55 -8.03
N ARG A 5 7.71 77.31 -8.05
CA ARG A 5 6.87 76.13 -7.81
C ARG A 5 6.47 76.13 -6.33
N ARG A 6 5.17 76.31 -6.05
CA ARG A 6 4.62 76.16 -4.70
C ARG A 6 4.78 74.69 -4.28
N ASN A 7 5.66 74.43 -3.32
CA ASN A 7 5.76 73.14 -2.64
C ASN A 7 4.46 72.90 -1.85
N GLN A 8 3.59 72.02 -2.33
CA GLN A 8 2.46 71.54 -1.53
C GLN A 8 2.98 70.58 -0.47
N CYS A 9 2.53 70.73 0.78
CA CYS A 9 2.91 69.80 1.84
C CYS A 9 2.34 68.40 1.56
N THR A 10 2.99 67.38 2.11
CA THR A 10 2.58 65.98 2.01
C THR A 10 1.15 65.74 2.48
N ASP A 11 0.66 66.52 3.43
CA ASP A 11 -0.68 66.37 3.99
C ASP A 11 -1.76 66.80 2.99
N CYS A 12 -1.59 67.92 2.28
CA CYS A 12 -2.52 68.32 1.22
C CYS A 12 -2.56 67.31 0.07
N ILE A 13 -1.43 66.68 -0.27
CA ILE A 13 -1.37 65.63 -1.29
C ILE A 13 -2.13 64.39 -0.82
N ASN A 14 -1.97 64.02 0.46
CA ASN A 14 -2.63 62.88 1.06
C ASN A 14 -4.15 63.11 1.19
N GLU A 15 -4.58 64.32 1.53
CA GLU A 15 -5.99 64.70 1.64
C GLU A 15 -6.69 64.64 0.27
N ARG A 16 -6.10 65.25 -0.78
CA ARG A 16 -6.63 65.12 -2.16
C ARG A 16 -6.68 63.67 -2.63
N ARG A 17 -5.73 62.82 -2.21
CA ARG A 17 -5.76 61.37 -2.51
C ARG A 17 -6.89 60.66 -1.77
N ARG A 18 -7.20 61.04 -0.53
CA ARG A 18 -8.35 60.52 0.25
C ARG A 18 -9.67 60.94 -0.40
N GLU A 19 -9.82 62.20 -0.79
CA GLU A 19 -11.01 62.69 -1.48
C GLU A 19 -11.24 62.00 -2.84
N LYS A 20 -10.19 61.87 -3.66
CA LYS A 20 -10.29 61.13 -4.94
C LYS A 20 -10.64 59.66 -4.73
N ALA A 21 -10.13 59.03 -3.66
CA ALA A 21 -10.48 57.65 -3.34
C ALA A 21 -11.94 57.53 -2.88
N LYS A 22 -12.43 58.47 -2.06
CA LYS A 22 -13.83 58.53 -1.62
C LYS A 22 -14.79 58.71 -2.80
N LYS A 23 -14.52 59.67 -3.68
CA LYS A 23 -15.30 59.88 -4.92
C LYS A 23 -15.35 58.64 -5.81
N ARG A 24 -14.26 57.87 -5.90
CA ARG A 24 -14.25 56.59 -6.64
C ARG A 24 -15.14 55.54 -5.97
N LEU A 25 -15.08 55.42 -4.64
CA LEU A 25 -15.87 54.44 -3.90
C LEU A 25 -17.38 54.70 -4.02
N ASP A 26 -17.77 55.98 -4.14
CA ASP A 26 -19.17 56.40 -4.24
C ASP A 26 -19.72 56.37 -5.69
N ASN A 27 -18.87 56.50 -6.71
CA ASN A 27 -19.31 56.61 -8.11
C ASN A 27 -19.02 55.36 -8.98
N GLU A 28 -18.14 54.46 -8.56
CA GLU A 28 -17.87 53.22 -9.29
C GLU A 28 -18.74 52.08 -8.71
N SER A 29 -19.48 51.39 -9.58
CA SER A 29 -20.20 50.17 -9.22
C SER A 29 -19.51 48.94 -9.79
N ARG A 30 -19.66 47.80 -9.11
CA ARG A 30 -19.18 46.50 -9.58
C ARG A 30 -20.22 45.43 -9.29
N THR A 31 -20.36 44.50 -10.22
CA THR A 31 -21.18 43.30 -10.02
C THR A 31 -20.47 42.34 -9.08
N CYS A 32 -21.14 42.00 -7.98
CA CYS A 32 -20.66 41.03 -7.01
C CYS A 32 -20.50 39.67 -7.66
N PHE A 33 -19.38 38.99 -7.40
CA PHE A 33 -19.12 37.66 -7.97
C PHE A 33 -20.08 36.58 -7.45
N HIS A 34 -20.58 36.73 -6.21
CA HIS A 34 -21.39 35.70 -5.57
C HIS A 34 -22.88 35.85 -5.85
N CYS A 35 -23.44 37.05 -5.70
CA CYS A 35 -24.88 37.29 -5.87
C CYS A 35 -25.27 37.92 -7.21
N GLU A 36 -24.31 38.27 -8.07
CA GLU A 36 -24.56 38.96 -9.35
C GLU A 36 -25.26 40.33 -9.21
N GLU A 37 -25.44 40.84 -7.99
CA GLU A 37 -25.93 42.20 -7.77
C GLU A 37 -24.83 43.22 -8.07
N THR A 38 -25.17 44.23 -8.86
CA THR A 38 -24.32 45.40 -9.05
C THR A 38 -24.42 46.29 -7.82
N LYS A 39 -23.30 46.44 -7.12
CA LYS A 39 -23.19 47.17 -5.86
C LYS A 39 -22.18 48.30 -5.97
N LEU A 40 -22.32 49.33 -5.14
CA LEU A 40 -21.34 50.42 -5.09
C LEU A 40 -20.02 49.89 -4.55
N LEU A 41 -18.87 50.42 -5.01
CA LEU A 41 -17.56 49.91 -4.61
C LEU A 41 -17.35 49.91 -3.07
N ARG A 42 -17.99 50.85 -2.37
CA ARG A 42 -18.01 50.94 -0.90
C ARG A 42 -18.69 49.76 -0.19
N GLU A 43 -19.54 49.02 -0.88
CA GLU A 43 -20.29 47.85 -0.36
C GLU A 43 -19.50 46.53 -0.48
N PHE A 44 -18.22 46.62 -0.86
CA PHE A 44 -17.30 45.50 -0.97
C PHE A 44 -16.19 45.60 0.10
N ILE A 45 -16.29 44.81 1.16
CA ILE A 45 -15.26 44.71 2.21
C ILE A 45 -14.22 43.65 1.85
N ASN A 46 -12.96 43.98 2.14
CA ASN A 46 -11.91 42.99 2.34
C ASN A 46 -11.90 42.60 3.82
N PRO A 47 -11.84 41.32 4.22
CA PRO A 47 -11.96 40.86 5.62
C PRO A 47 -11.07 41.55 6.69
N ASN A 48 -10.09 42.36 6.29
CA ASN A 48 -9.20 43.10 7.21
C ASN A 48 -9.46 44.63 7.23
N GLY A 49 -10.55 45.15 6.66
CA GLY A 49 -10.86 46.59 6.64
C GLY A 49 -9.93 47.47 5.79
N ILE A 50 -8.88 46.89 5.18
CA ILE A 50 -7.94 47.61 4.32
C ILE A 50 -8.34 47.43 2.85
N VAL A 51 -8.72 48.53 2.20
CA VAL A 51 -8.80 48.64 0.74
C VAL A 51 -7.40 48.40 0.18
N ARG A 52 -7.10 47.18 -0.28
CA ARG A 52 -5.81 46.89 -0.95
C ARG A 52 -5.70 47.76 -2.19
N ARG A 53 -4.92 48.85 -2.11
CA ARG A 53 -4.35 49.50 -3.29
C ARG A 53 -3.47 48.45 -4.00
N GLY A 54 -4.01 47.82 -5.04
CA GLY A 54 -3.23 46.88 -5.86
C GLY A 54 -3.50 45.39 -5.62
N GLY A 55 -4.74 44.98 -5.34
CA GLY A 55 -5.12 43.61 -5.67
C GLY A 55 -4.81 43.32 -7.15
N ARG A 56 -4.14 42.20 -7.45
CA ARG A 56 -3.81 41.78 -8.83
C ARG A 56 -5.04 42.02 -9.72
N ARG A 57 -4.89 42.74 -10.84
CA ARG A 57 -5.96 42.98 -11.81
C ARG A 57 -6.61 41.62 -12.13
N GLY A 58 -7.86 41.39 -11.68
CA GLY A 58 -8.60 40.16 -12.00
C GLY A 58 -9.44 39.52 -10.90
N THR A 59 -9.27 39.86 -9.61
CA THR A 59 -10.16 39.32 -8.56
C THR A 59 -11.40 40.21 -8.40
N ARG A 60 -12.56 39.71 -8.85
CA ARG A 60 -13.86 40.36 -8.59
C ARG A 60 -14.13 40.32 -7.08
N PRO A 61 -14.45 41.45 -6.43
CA PRO A 61 -14.69 41.51 -5.00
C PRO A 61 -16.05 40.88 -4.62
N SER A 62 -16.16 40.38 -3.38
CA SER A 62 -17.41 39.89 -2.78
C SER A 62 -18.06 40.99 -1.95
N CYS A 63 -19.36 41.22 -2.09
CA CYS A 63 -20.05 42.25 -1.33
C CYS A 63 -20.29 41.84 0.13
N ASN A 64 -20.54 42.82 1.00
CA ASN A 64 -20.69 42.63 2.45
C ASN A 64 -21.81 41.66 2.82
N ASN A 65 -22.95 41.76 2.15
CA ASN A 65 -24.07 40.84 2.36
C ASN A 65 -23.69 39.38 2.05
N CYS A 66 -22.76 39.13 1.12
CA CYS A 66 -22.26 37.79 0.82
C CYS A 66 -21.17 37.30 1.79
N VAL A 67 -20.67 38.14 2.68
CA VAL A 67 -19.72 37.72 3.72
C VAL A 67 -20.46 37.45 5.02
N GLU A 68 -21.45 38.29 5.36
CA GLU A 68 -22.20 38.21 6.62
C GLU A 68 -23.35 37.19 6.59
N SER A 69 -23.96 36.91 5.43
CA SER A 69 -25.05 35.92 5.33
C SER A 69 -24.62 34.45 5.38
N GLY A 70 -23.35 34.17 5.69
CA GLY A 70 -22.86 32.80 5.74
C GLY A 70 -22.94 32.05 4.40
N VAL A 71 -23.11 32.76 3.27
CA VAL A 71 -23.50 32.26 1.93
C VAL A 71 -23.29 30.77 1.79
N GLU A 72 -24.38 30.02 1.95
CA GLU A 72 -24.36 28.56 1.84
C GLU A 72 -24.00 28.10 0.43
N HIS A 73 -24.02 29.00 -0.56
CA HIS A 73 -23.82 28.69 -1.96
C HIS A 73 -22.55 29.31 -2.56
N LEU A 74 -21.83 28.56 -3.38
CA LEU A 74 -20.67 29.02 -4.14
C LEU A 74 -20.91 28.75 -5.63
N ARG A 75 -20.50 29.70 -6.47
CA ARG A 75 -20.54 29.51 -7.93
C ARG A 75 -19.32 28.72 -8.39
N CYS A 76 -19.54 27.56 -9.00
CA CYS A 76 -18.45 26.74 -9.55
C CYS A 76 -17.82 27.43 -10.76
N ARG A 77 -16.48 27.60 -10.78
CA ARG A 77 -15.81 28.25 -11.92
C ARG A 77 -15.81 27.42 -13.20
N ARG A 78 -16.05 26.10 -13.12
CA ARG A 78 -16.07 25.20 -14.28
C ARG A 78 -17.48 25.11 -14.88
N CYS A 79 -18.48 24.59 -14.16
CA CYS A 79 -19.85 24.47 -14.67
C CYS A 79 -20.70 25.75 -14.56
N LYS A 80 -20.23 26.78 -13.84
CA LYS A 80 -20.95 28.07 -13.62
C LYS A 80 -22.22 28.01 -12.77
N GLU A 81 -22.61 26.83 -12.30
CA GLU A 81 -23.76 26.65 -11.40
C GLU A 81 -23.48 27.17 -9.98
N LEU A 82 -24.51 27.69 -9.32
CA LEU A 82 -24.54 27.96 -7.88
C LEU A 82 -24.83 26.65 -7.14
N LYS A 83 -23.92 26.21 -6.27
CA LYS A 83 -24.03 24.95 -5.52
C LYS A 83 -23.76 25.18 -4.04
N LEU A 84 -24.19 24.27 -3.17
CA LEU A 84 -23.94 24.40 -1.73
C LEU A 84 -22.44 24.31 -1.42
N LYS A 85 -21.97 24.92 -0.33
CA LYS A 85 -20.58 24.81 0.16
C LYS A 85 -20.17 23.36 0.39
N SER A 86 -21.13 22.51 0.79
CA SER A 86 -20.95 21.06 0.93
C SER A 86 -20.59 20.39 -0.40
N ASP A 87 -20.89 21.00 -1.55
CA ASP A 87 -20.53 20.52 -2.87
C ASP A 87 -19.11 20.93 -3.30
N PHE A 88 -18.34 21.57 -2.43
CA PHE A 88 -16.95 21.96 -2.68
C PHE A 88 -16.01 21.27 -1.69
N TYR A 89 -14.77 21.01 -2.11
CA TYR A 89 -13.73 20.55 -1.19
C TYR A 89 -13.18 21.73 -0.38
N VAL A 90 -12.99 21.53 0.92
CA VAL A 90 -12.27 22.48 1.79
C VAL A 90 -10.81 22.56 1.34
N SER A 91 -10.26 23.77 1.24
CA SER A 91 -8.91 24.02 0.76
C SER A 91 -8.25 25.09 1.63
N PRO A 92 -7.41 24.70 2.61
CA PRO A 92 -6.76 25.64 3.52
C PRO A 92 -5.80 26.61 2.81
N THR A 93 -5.37 26.26 1.59
CA THR A 93 -4.48 27.07 0.77
C THR A 93 -5.18 28.10 -0.13
N ASN A 94 -6.51 28.03 -0.29
CA ASN A 94 -7.27 28.89 -1.22
C ASN A 94 -7.90 30.10 -0.52
N GLY A 95 -7.08 31.01 0.00
CA GLY A 95 -7.49 32.36 0.42
C GLY A 95 -8.72 32.44 1.35
N SER A 96 -9.33 33.63 1.40
CA SER A 96 -10.33 34.04 2.39
C SER A 96 -11.62 33.21 2.47
N ILE A 97 -11.88 32.33 1.50
CA ILE A 97 -13.14 31.56 1.42
C ILE A 97 -12.95 30.15 1.97
N GLY A 98 -11.74 29.58 1.98
CA GLY A 98 -11.48 28.25 2.53
C GLY A 98 -11.98 27.06 1.69
N TYR A 99 -12.48 27.29 0.48
CA TYR A 99 -12.99 26.24 -0.43
C TYR A 99 -12.27 26.25 -1.80
N LYS A 100 -12.29 25.12 -2.51
CA LYS A 100 -11.88 25.03 -3.92
C LYS A 100 -12.81 25.85 -4.81
N SER A 101 -12.32 26.32 -5.95
CA SER A 101 -13.11 27.09 -6.92
C SER A 101 -14.00 26.24 -7.83
N HIS A 102 -13.85 24.91 -7.78
CA HIS A 102 -14.63 23.95 -8.55
C HIS A 102 -15.44 23.07 -7.59
N CYS A 103 -16.67 22.73 -7.99
CA CYS A 103 -17.47 21.77 -7.25
C CYS A 103 -16.86 20.36 -7.34
N LYS A 104 -17.24 19.47 -6.42
CA LYS A 104 -16.74 18.09 -6.28
C LYS A 104 -16.90 17.29 -7.58
N GLU A 105 -18.02 17.45 -8.29
CA GLU A 105 -18.27 16.80 -9.57
C GLU A 105 -17.29 17.26 -10.66
N CYS A 106 -17.18 18.59 -10.85
CA CYS A 106 -16.25 19.19 -11.81
C CYS A 106 -14.79 18.82 -11.52
N GLU A 107 -14.42 18.74 -10.25
CA GLU A 107 -13.09 18.32 -9.80
C GLU A 107 -12.87 16.82 -10.06
N THR A 108 -13.90 15.99 -9.87
CA THR A 108 -13.84 14.54 -10.17
C THR A 108 -13.65 14.28 -11.66
N LEU A 109 -14.42 14.99 -12.50
CA LEU A 109 -14.25 14.94 -13.96
C LEU A 109 -12.86 15.41 -14.38
N TYR A 110 -12.36 16.51 -13.80
CA TYR A 110 -11.00 16.99 -14.03
C TYR A 110 -9.95 15.94 -13.70
N PHE A 111 -10.03 15.32 -12.53
CA PHE A 111 -9.07 14.29 -12.13
C PHE A 111 -9.15 13.03 -12.99
N ARG A 112 -10.33 12.67 -13.50
CA ARG A 112 -10.48 11.55 -14.45
C ARG A 112 -9.78 11.87 -15.76
N GLU A 113 -10.11 12.99 -16.39
CA GLU A 113 -9.45 13.48 -17.62
C GLU A 113 -7.93 13.61 -17.44
N TYR A 114 -7.49 14.12 -16.29
CA TYR A 114 -6.07 14.26 -15.97
C TYR A 114 -5.36 12.91 -15.90
N LYS A 115 -5.96 11.91 -15.25
CA LYS A 115 -5.40 10.55 -15.16
C LYS A 115 -5.30 9.87 -16.51
N GLU A 116 -6.31 10.06 -17.37
CA GLU A 116 -6.33 9.53 -18.73
C GLU A 116 -5.26 10.19 -19.61
N LYS A 117 -5.11 11.51 -19.52
CA LYS A 117 -4.10 12.25 -20.29
C LYS A 117 -2.67 12.09 -19.74
N ASN A 118 -2.52 11.82 -18.44
CA ASN A 118 -1.22 11.81 -17.74
C ASN A 118 -1.05 10.61 -16.81
N PRO A 119 -1.17 9.36 -17.32
CA PRO A 119 -1.14 8.17 -16.47
C PRO A 119 0.19 8.03 -15.72
N GLU A 120 1.32 8.30 -16.38
CA GLU A 120 2.65 8.19 -15.77
C GLU A 120 2.90 9.25 -14.69
N ARG A 121 2.58 10.52 -14.98
CA ARG A 121 2.71 11.60 -13.98
C ARG A 121 1.82 11.35 -12.76
N HIS A 122 0.61 10.83 -12.98
CA HIS A 122 -0.27 10.45 -11.87
C HIS A 122 0.30 9.30 -11.03
N LYS A 123 0.89 8.27 -11.67
CA LYS A 123 1.58 7.18 -10.97
C LYS A 123 2.75 7.72 -10.14
N GLU A 124 3.56 8.60 -10.71
CA GLU A 124 4.70 9.27 -10.08
C GLU A 124 4.27 10.13 -8.87
N LEU A 125 3.31 11.04 -9.03
CA LEU A 125 2.82 11.89 -7.92
C LEU A 125 2.23 11.08 -6.77
N SER A 126 1.61 9.94 -7.08
CA SER A 126 1.13 9.02 -6.05
C SER A 126 2.29 8.30 -5.36
N ARG A 127 3.35 7.94 -6.09
CA ARG A 127 4.57 7.36 -5.54
C ARG A 127 5.28 8.36 -4.63
N GLU A 128 5.43 9.62 -5.04
CA GLU A 128 6.00 10.70 -4.22
C GLU A 128 5.21 10.92 -2.92
N ARG A 129 3.87 10.93 -3.00
CA ARG A 129 3.00 11.04 -1.82
C ARG A 129 3.18 9.87 -0.87
N GLU A 130 3.32 8.66 -1.41
CA GLU A 130 3.56 7.45 -0.64
C GLU A 130 4.92 7.50 0.08
N ILE A 131 5.99 7.87 -0.65
CA ILE A 131 7.33 8.08 -0.10
C ILE A 131 7.31 9.13 1.01
N ARG A 132 6.63 10.26 0.79
CA ARG A 132 6.52 11.33 1.80
C ARG A 132 5.79 10.85 3.05
N SER A 133 4.68 10.13 2.89
CA SER A 133 3.94 9.53 4.01
C SER A 133 4.80 8.56 4.79
N TYR A 134 5.58 7.74 4.09
CA TYR A 134 6.48 6.76 4.67
C TYR A 134 7.62 7.42 5.45
N LYS A 135 8.32 8.39 4.84
CA LYS A 135 9.40 9.16 5.48
C LYS A 135 8.94 9.93 6.73
N LYS A 136 7.66 10.34 6.79
CA LYS A 136 7.12 11.11 7.92
C LYS A 136 6.89 10.26 9.17
N ASN A 137 6.30 9.07 9.04
CA ASN A 137 6.03 8.18 10.17
C ASN A 137 5.84 6.74 9.64
N VAL A 138 6.92 5.96 9.72
CA VAL A 138 6.98 4.59 9.19
C VAL A 138 5.97 3.65 9.88
N PRO A 139 5.87 3.60 11.24
CA PRO A 139 4.86 2.78 11.92
C PRO A 139 3.43 3.08 11.50
N ARG A 140 3.06 4.37 11.43
CA ARG A 140 1.71 4.78 11.02
C ARG A 140 1.42 4.49 9.56
N TYR A 141 2.43 4.56 8.70
CA TYR A 141 2.31 4.13 7.30
C TYR A 141 2.04 2.62 7.22
N TRP A 142 2.80 1.80 7.96
CA TRP A 142 2.60 0.35 8.00
C TRP A 142 1.23 -0.01 8.54
N SER A 143 0.82 0.53 9.70
CA SER A 143 -0.46 0.20 10.33
C SER A 143 -1.64 0.51 9.42
N ARG A 144 -1.64 1.67 8.75
CA ARG A 144 -2.67 2.04 7.77
C ARG A 144 -2.74 1.03 6.62
N ARG A 145 -1.59 0.63 6.07
CA ARG A 145 -1.54 -0.31 4.93
C ARG A 145 -2.02 -1.69 5.33
N LEU A 146 -1.55 -2.19 6.47
CA LEU A 146 -1.93 -3.47 7.04
C LEU A 146 -3.43 -3.53 7.33
N PHE A 147 -3.99 -2.47 7.93
CA PHE A 147 -5.42 -2.36 8.20
C PHE A 147 -6.26 -2.40 6.93
N HIS A 148 -5.87 -1.65 5.89
CA HIS A 148 -6.56 -1.69 4.61
C HIS A 148 -6.50 -3.09 3.98
N GLY A 149 -5.33 -3.74 4.02
CA GLY A 149 -5.18 -5.13 3.56
C GLY A 149 -6.06 -6.11 4.33
N ALA A 150 -6.23 -5.94 5.65
CA ALA A 150 -7.14 -6.75 6.45
C ALA A 150 -8.60 -6.55 6.01
N LYS A 151 -9.06 -5.30 5.82
CA LYS A 151 -10.43 -4.99 5.34
C LYS A 151 -10.74 -5.67 4.00
N GLU A 152 -9.84 -5.56 3.03
CA GLU A 152 -10.04 -6.17 1.71
C GLU A 152 -10.10 -7.70 1.80
N ARG A 153 -9.28 -8.32 2.66
CA ARG A 153 -9.31 -9.78 2.88
C ARG A 153 -10.57 -10.23 3.61
N SER A 154 -11.01 -9.51 4.64
CA SER A 154 -12.24 -9.86 5.36
C SER A 154 -13.49 -9.69 4.49
N LYS A 155 -13.53 -8.67 3.61
CA LYS A 155 -14.62 -8.47 2.65
C LYS A 155 -14.81 -9.70 1.74
N LYS A 156 -13.73 -10.34 1.30
CA LYS A 156 -13.79 -11.57 0.49
C LYS A 156 -14.36 -12.77 1.24
N LEU A 157 -14.28 -12.76 2.57
CA LEU A 157 -14.84 -13.79 3.45
C LEU A 157 -16.24 -13.43 3.95
N GLY A 158 -16.78 -12.25 3.60
CA GLY A 158 -18.04 -11.76 4.16
C GLY A 158 -17.98 -11.41 5.64
N ILE A 159 -16.78 -11.15 6.19
CA ILE A 159 -16.56 -10.83 7.60
C ILE A 159 -16.10 -9.38 7.73
N THR A 160 -16.52 -8.69 8.79
CA THR A 160 -15.99 -7.36 9.15
C THR A 160 -14.84 -7.52 10.15
N PRO A 161 -13.64 -6.96 9.90
CA PRO A 161 -12.55 -7.03 10.86
C PRO A 161 -12.88 -6.18 12.10
N SER A 162 -12.65 -6.70 13.31
CA SER A 162 -12.87 -5.95 14.57
C SER A 162 -11.61 -5.22 15.07
N ILE A 163 -10.45 -5.46 14.45
CA ILE A 163 -9.24 -4.66 14.71
C ILE A 163 -9.35 -3.24 14.15
N SER A 164 -8.64 -2.28 14.75
CA SER A 164 -8.50 -0.90 14.25
C SER A 164 -7.10 -0.63 13.68
N GLN A 165 -6.90 0.54 13.05
CA GLN A 165 -5.56 0.97 12.65
C GLN A 165 -4.68 1.23 13.88
N GLU A 166 -5.25 1.82 14.93
CA GLU A 166 -4.60 2.15 16.19
C GLU A 166 -4.14 0.88 16.91
N PHE A 167 -4.95 -0.19 16.91
CA PHE A 167 -4.53 -1.50 17.43
C PHE A 167 -3.23 -2.00 16.78
N ILE A 168 -3.13 -1.91 15.44
CA ILE A 168 -1.92 -2.36 14.72
C ILE A 168 -0.74 -1.43 15.01
N LEU A 169 -0.99 -0.12 15.10
CA LEU A 169 0.05 0.87 15.43
C LEU A 169 0.65 0.58 16.81
N ASN A 170 -0.21 0.39 17.81
CA ASN A 170 0.21 0.09 19.18
C ASN A 170 1.03 -1.20 19.21
N LYS A 171 0.58 -2.29 18.57
CA LYS A 171 1.36 -3.53 18.47
C LYS A 171 2.76 -3.33 17.86
N ILE A 172 2.88 -2.51 16.81
CA ILE A 172 4.17 -2.21 16.19
C ILE A 172 5.07 -1.40 17.14
N GLU A 173 4.52 -0.41 17.85
CA GLU A 173 5.29 0.47 18.73
C GLU A 173 5.67 -0.21 20.05
N GLU A 174 4.73 -0.90 20.69
CA GLU A 174 4.93 -1.65 21.94
C GLU A 174 5.93 -2.80 21.76
N ASN A 175 5.92 -3.49 20.61
CA ASN A 175 6.88 -4.55 20.32
C ASN A 175 8.19 -4.03 19.70
N ASN A 176 8.54 -2.75 19.93
CA ASN A 176 9.76 -2.10 19.43
C ASN A 176 10.05 -2.35 17.94
N ARG A 177 8.99 -2.38 17.11
CA ARG A 177 9.04 -2.66 15.67
C ARG A 177 9.68 -4.02 15.34
N GLN A 178 9.39 -5.03 16.14
CA GLN A 178 9.81 -6.41 15.91
C GLN A 178 8.60 -7.31 15.64
N CYS A 179 8.86 -8.45 15.03
CA CYS A 179 7.91 -9.54 14.86
C CYS A 179 7.48 -10.08 16.23
N GLU A 180 6.18 -10.19 16.49
CA GLU A 180 5.64 -10.73 17.75
C GLU A 180 5.98 -12.22 17.97
N VAL A 181 6.38 -12.94 16.93
CA VAL A 181 6.69 -14.38 17.00
C VAL A 181 8.17 -14.66 17.05
N THR A 182 8.98 -13.89 16.32
CA THR A 182 10.39 -14.22 16.08
C THR A 182 11.35 -13.19 16.62
N ASN A 183 10.84 -12.06 17.14
CA ASN A 183 11.61 -10.88 17.52
C ASN A 183 12.50 -10.30 16.40
N LEU A 184 12.33 -10.75 15.15
CA LEU A 184 13.03 -10.18 14.01
C LEU A 184 12.58 -8.72 13.80
N PRO A 185 13.52 -7.77 13.64
CA PRO A 185 13.17 -6.39 13.42
C PRO A 185 12.46 -6.22 12.07
N PHE A 186 11.47 -5.35 12.05
CA PHE A 186 10.85 -4.93 10.82
C PHE A 186 11.81 -4.08 10.00
N ILE A 187 12.26 -4.62 8.87
CA ILE A 187 13.11 -3.89 7.95
C ILE A 187 12.21 -3.04 7.06
N PRO A 188 12.34 -1.71 7.12
CA PRO A 188 11.63 -0.83 6.21
C PRO A 188 12.00 -1.18 4.78
N SER A 189 11.00 -1.37 3.91
CA SER A 189 11.27 -1.51 2.47
C SER A 189 12.00 -0.25 2.06
N ALA A 190 13.29 -0.37 1.73
CA ALA A 190 13.98 0.71 1.06
C ALA A 190 13.09 1.05 -0.13
N TYR A 191 12.58 2.28 -0.17
CA TYR A 191 11.82 2.74 -1.31
C TYR A 191 12.87 3.01 -2.37
N ASN A 192 13.48 1.93 -2.89
CA ASN A 192 14.54 2.01 -3.87
C ASN A 192 13.99 2.88 -5.00
N GLU A 193 14.81 3.82 -5.46
CA GLU A 193 14.54 4.74 -6.56
C GLU A 193 14.43 3.96 -7.87
N GLY A 194 13.39 3.14 -7.99
CA GLY A 194 13.13 2.24 -9.11
C GLY A 194 12.08 1.18 -8.82
N ALA A 195 11.87 0.82 -7.54
CA ALA A 195 10.88 -0.18 -7.15
C ALA A 195 9.44 0.33 -7.40
N GLY A 196 8.76 -0.25 -8.39
CA GLY A 196 7.38 0.05 -8.72
C GLY A 196 6.40 -0.28 -7.58
N ARG A 197 5.16 0.20 -7.69
CA ARG A 197 4.08 -0.19 -6.76
C ARG A 197 3.99 -1.72 -6.70
N GLY A 198 3.87 -2.25 -5.49
CA GLY A 198 3.75 -3.68 -5.25
C GLY A 198 5.04 -4.35 -4.82
N GLN A 199 6.24 -3.82 -5.07
CA GLN A 199 7.48 -4.53 -4.71
C GLN A 199 7.74 -4.68 -3.20
N HIS A 200 6.88 -4.14 -2.34
CA HIS A 200 6.99 -4.31 -0.90
C HIS A 200 6.95 -5.77 -0.44
N TYR A 201 6.31 -6.67 -1.19
CA TYR A 201 6.29 -8.10 -0.86
C TYR A 201 7.66 -8.76 -1.10
N LYS A 202 8.57 -8.11 -1.83
CA LYS A 202 9.94 -8.61 -2.05
C LYS A 202 10.81 -8.55 -0.80
N ASN A 203 10.53 -7.66 0.15
CA ASN A 203 11.26 -7.64 1.41
C ASN A 203 10.66 -8.68 2.37
N ALA A 204 11.47 -9.66 2.77
CA ALA A 204 11.10 -10.72 3.72
C ALA A 204 10.68 -10.19 5.09
N PHE A 205 11.28 -9.09 5.53
CA PHE A 205 11.21 -8.62 6.91
C PHE A 205 10.36 -7.35 7.08
N VAL A 206 9.52 -6.98 6.11
CA VAL A 206 8.48 -5.96 6.33
C VAL A 206 7.36 -6.51 7.23
N PRO A 207 6.65 -5.66 7.98
CA PRO A 207 5.55 -6.14 8.81
C PRO A 207 4.39 -6.63 7.95
N SER A 208 3.72 -7.66 8.44
CA SER A 208 2.52 -8.29 7.90
C SER A 208 1.54 -8.60 9.03
N LEU A 209 0.25 -8.76 8.71
CA LEU A 209 -0.75 -9.27 9.64
C LEU A 209 -0.96 -10.76 9.40
N ASP A 210 -0.79 -11.55 10.46
CA ASP A 210 -1.07 -12.97 10.50
C ASP A 210 -2.26 -13.25 11.41
N ARG A 211 -3.05 -14.26 11.03
CA ARG A 211 -4.22 -14.71 11.79
C ARG A 211 -3.85 -15.95 12.58
N ILE A 212 -3.90 -15.91 13.90
CA ILE A 212 -3.50 -17.04 14.75
C ILE A 212 -4.30 -18.30 14.39
N ASN A 213 -5.60 -18.16 14.15
CA ASN A 213 -6.45 -19.16 13.52
C ASN A 213 -6.89 -18.66 12.13
N PRO A 214 -6.49 -19.31 11.02
CA PRO A 214 -6.87 -18.94 9.66
C PRO A 214 -8.37 -19.00 9.36
N GLU A 215 -9.14 -19.78 10.12
CA GLU A 215 -10.59 -19.94 9.96
C GLU A 215 -11.37 -18.76 10.58
N HIS A 216 -10.72 -17.96 11.42
CA HIS A 216 -11.33 -16.80 12.06
C HIS A 216 -10.95 -15.49 11.35
N GLY A 217 -11.76 -14.45 11.60
CA GLY A 217 -11.50 -13.09 11.10
C GLY A 217 -10.32 -12.39 11.79
N TYR A 218 -10.05 -11.15 11.37
CA TYR A 218 -9.09 -10.29 12.06
C TYR A 218 -9.73 -9.67 13.30
N THR A 219 -9.43 -10.25 14.46
CA THR A 219 -9.83 -9.74 15.79
C THR A 219 -8.59 -9.43 16.63
N PRO A 220 -8.69 -8.61 17.70
CA PRO A 220 -7.56 -8.33 18.58
C PRO A 220 -6.89 -9.58 19.16
N THR A 221 -7.68 -10.63 19.45
CA THR A 221 -7.20 -11.90 20.02
C THR A 221 -6.71 -12.90 18.96
N ASN A 222 -7.09 -12.73 17.70
CA ASN A 222 -6.73 -13.63 16.60
C ASN A 222 -5.71 -13.02 15.63
N THR A 223 -5.12 -11.85 15.95
CA THR A 223 -4.23 -11.13 15.04
C THR A 223 -2.91 -10.81 15.72
N ARG A 224 -1.82 -11.09 15.00
CA ARG A 224 -0.45 -10.71 15.37
C ARG A 224 0.26 -10.03 14.19
N VAL A 225 1.15 -9.10 14.51
CA VAL A 225 2.04 -8.42 13.58
C VAL A 225 3.36 -9.19 13.51
N VAL A 226 3.67 -9.69 12.32
CA VAL A 226 4.80 -10.60 12.09
C VAL A 226 5.62 -10.13 10.89
N VAL A 227 6.81 -10.66 10.68
CA VAL A 227 7.54 -10.45 9.42
C VAL A 227 6.82 -11.16 8.27
N ASN A 228 6.86 -10.56 7.08
CA ASN A 228 6.19 -11.06 5.89
C ASN A 228 6.59 -12.50 5.53
N ILE A 229 7.87 -12.85 5.65
CA ILE A 229 8.38 -14.20 5.40
C ILE A 229 7.75 -15.24 6.33
N PHE A 230 7.54 -14.91 7.61
CA PHE A 230 6.84 -15.79 8.54
C PHE A 230 5.39 -16.03 8.10
N ASN A 231 4.65 -14.97 7.78
CA ASN A 231 3.24 -15.08 7.38
C ASN A 231 3.07 -15.90 6.08
N VAL A 232 3.96 -15.70 5.10
CA VAL A 232 3.95 -16.47 3.85
C VAL A 232 4.33 -17.93 4.10
N ALA A 233 5.38 -18.18 4.89
CA ALA A 233 5.82 -19.53 5.24
C ALA A 233 4.74 -20.33 5.95
N ARG A 234 4.13 -19.71 6.96
CA ARG A 234 3.02 -20.27 7.71
C ARG A 234 1.86 -20.60 6.77
N GLY A 235 1.36 -19.63 6.03
CA GLY A 235 0.20 -19.82 5.16
C GLY A 235 -0.99 -20.40 5.93
N LYS A 236 -1.31 -21.67 5.68
CA LYS A 236 -2.32 -22.43 6.44
C LYS A 236 -1.74 -23.50 7.38
N ALA A 237 -0.42 -23.69 7.37
CA ALA A 237 0.23 -24.62 8.27
C ALA A 237 0.12 -24.14 9.71
N LYS A 238 0.18 -25.10 10.63
CA LYS A 238 0.28 -24.82 12.04
C LYS A 238 1.69 -24.35 12.40
N ASP A 239 1.80 -23.66 13.52
CA ASP A 239 3.06 -23.10 14.01
C ASP A 239 4.09 -24.20 14.30
N GLU A 240 3.64 -25.38 14.76
CA GLU A 240 4.48 -26.54 15.05
C GLU A 240 5.12 -27.11 13.77
N HIS A 241 4.41 -27.09 12.65
CA HIS A 241 4.96 -27.54 11.37
C HIS A 241 6.08 -26.60 10.90
N LEU A 242 5.87 -25.29 11.02
CA LEU A 242 6.89 -24.31 10.65
C LEU A 242 8.11 -24.37 11.58
N LEU A 243 7.89 -24.64 12.87
CA LEU A 243 9.00 -24.86 13.81
C LEU A 243 9.77 -26.15 13.50
N ARG A 244 9.08 -27.26 13.21
CA ARG A 244 9.72 -28.51 12.77
C ARG A 244 10.57 -28.27 11.53
N LEU A 245 10.01 -27.56 10.54
CA LEU A 245 10.76 -27.18 9.34
C LEU A 245 12.00 -26.35 9.71
N SER A 246 11.83 -25.33 10.56
CA SER A 246 12.91 -24.43 10.96
C SER A 246 14.08 -25.18 11.60
N ARG A 247 13.80 -26.11 12.51
CA ARG A 247 14.83 -26.97 13.13
C ARG A 247 15.60 -27.76 12.07
N LYS A 248 14.90 -28.30 11.06
CA LYS A 248 15.50 -29.11 9.98
C LYS A 248 16.19 -28.29 8.89
N ILE A 249 15.93 -27.00 8.79
CA ILE A 249 16.72 -26.08 7.96
C ILE A 249 18.10 -25.86 8.59
N LEU A 250 18.16 -25.76 9.92
CA LEU A 250 19.41 -25.53 10.66
C LEU A 250 20.23 -26.82 10.83
N ILE A 251 19.54 -27.93 11.08
CA ILE A 251 20.14 -29.24 11.29
C ILE A 251 19.38 -30.25 10.41
N PRO A 252 19.79 -30.41 9.13
CA PRO A 252 19.16 -31.35 8.22
C PRO A 252 19.19 -32.78 8.77
N GLU A 253 18.13 -33.54 8.49
CA GLU A 253 18.03 -34.94 8.92
C GLU A 253 18.84 -35.83 7.98
N SER A 254 19.89 -36.48 8.48
CA SER A 254 20.49 -37.62 7.81
C SER A 254 19.68 -38.87 8.16
N GLY A 255 19.36 -39.70 7.17
CA GLY A 255 18.71 -40.98 7.41
C GLY A 255 18.77 -41.84 6.17
N GLU A 256 18.54 -43.13 6.37
CA GLU A 256 18.41 -44.08 5.27
C GLU A 256 17.29 -43.67 4.30
N PRO A 257 17.37 -44.10 3.03
CA PRO A 257 16.32 -43.91 2.05
C PRO A 257 14.94 -44.24 2.64
N ASN A 258 13.99 -43.32 2.50
CA ASN A 258 12.63 -43.50 2.99
C ASN A 258 11.72 -43.83 1.83
N LYS A 259 10.93 -44.91 1.91
CA LYS A 259 9.93 -45.18 0.88
C LYS A 259 8.85 -44.09 0.93
N ILE A 260 8.55 -43.47 -0.22
CA ILE A 260 7.48 -42.48 -0.30
C ILE A 260 6.14 -43.20 -0.13
N GLU A 261 5.45 -42.91 0.96
CA GLU A 261 4.08 -43.38 1.18
C GLU A 261 3.09 -42.52 0.39
N ILE A 262 2.25 -43.17 -0.41
CA ILE A 262 1.12 -42.55 -1.09
C ILE A 262 -0.16 -43.03 -0.41
N LYS A 263 -0.89 -42.12 0.22
CA LYS A 263 -2.13 -42.40 0.95
C LYS A 263 -3.35 -41.91 0.14
N GLY A 264 -4.30 -42.80 -0.12
CA GLY A 264 -5.54 -42.53 -0.87
C GLY A 264 -5.42 -42.83 -2.38
N SER A 265 -6.57 -43.07 -3.05
CA SER A 265 -6.85 -43.31 -4.49
C SER A 265 -5.82 -44.05 -5.40
N ASP A 266 -6.20 -44.38 -6.64
CA ASP A 266 -5.36 -45.11 -7.62
C ASP A 266 -4.20 -44.27 -8.22
N MET A 267 -3.66 -43.29 -7.51
CA MET A 267 -2.56 -42.47 -8.03
C MET A 267 -1.21 -43.14 -7.82
N THR A 268 -0.44 -43.25 -8.90
CA THR A 268 0.96 -43.71 -8.84
C THR A 268 1.91 -42.54 -8.60
N LEU A 269 3.13 -42.84 -8.13
CA LEU A 269 4.20 -41.86 -8.00
C LEU A 269 4.48 -41.18 -9.36
N ASP A 270 4.50 -41.95 -10.44
CA ASP A 270 4.73 -41.43 -11.80
C ASP A 270 3.67 -40.41 -12.21
N ARG A 271 2.38 -40.68 -11.92
CA ARG A 271 1.29 -39.75 -12.21
C ARG A 271 1.42 -38.46 -11.40
N TYR A 272 1.86 -38.56 -10.14
CA TYR A 272 2.16 -37.39 -9.33
C TYR A 272 3.29 -36.55 -9.94
N VAL A 273 4.40 -37.19 -10.32
CA VAL A 273 5.57 -36.56 -10.93
C VAL A 273 5.22 -35.90 -12.27
N GLN A 274 4.51 -36.60 -13.16
CA GLN A 274 4.03 -36.06 -14.42
C GLN A 274 3.19 -34.80 -14.24
N ARG A 275 2.30 -34.79 -13.22
CA ARG A 275 1.51 -33.59 -12.90
C ARG A 275 2.40 -32.44 -12.44
N LYS A 276 3.36 -32.67 -11.53
CA LYS A 276 4.28 -31.61 -11.06
C LYS A 276 5.12 -31.02 -12.19
N ILE A 277 5.58 -31.84 -13.13
CA ILE A 277 6.28 -31.38 -14.35
C ILE A 277 5.34 -30.55 -15.23
N THR A 278 4.11 -31.00 -15.43
CA THR A 278 3.09 -30.26 -16.20
C THR A 278 2.77 -28.91 -15.57
N ASP A 279 2.63 -28.84 -14.25
CA ASP A 279 2.39 -27.60 -13.50
C ASP A 279 3.60 -26.65 -13.60
N ALA A 280 4.82 -27.16 -13.56
CA ALA A 280 6.02 -26.37 -13.78
C ALA A 280 6.10 -25.82 -15.21
N LYS A 281 5.80 -26.64 -16.24
CA LYS A 281 5.69 -26.21 -17.64
C LYS A 281 4.62 -25.13 -17.83
N ALA A 282 3.48 -25.26 -17.15
CA ALA A 282 2.41 -24.26 -17.20
C ALA A 282 2.86 -22.91 -16.60
N ARG A 283 3.62 -22.96 -15.50
CA ARG A 283 4.20 -21.77 -14.85
C ARG A 283 5.34 -21.14 -15.66
N SER A 284 6.00 -21.89 -16.53
CA SER A 284 7.09 -21.40 -17.39
C SER A 284 6.62 -20.80 -18.72
N LYS A 285 5.32 -20.59 -18.96
CA LYS A 285 4.77 -20.16 -20.26
C LYS A 285 5.36 -18.85 -20.85
N GLY A 286 6.05 -18.01 -20.06
CA GLY A 286 6.84 -16.85 -20.54
C GLY A 286 8.36 -17.06 -20.63
N TRP A 287 8.84 -18.23 -20.23
CA TRP A 287 10.26 -18.60 -20.06
C TRP A 287 10.58 -19.92 -20.78
N ARG A 288 9.89 -20.24 -21.88
CA ARG A 288 9.98 -21.56 -22.55
C ARG A 288 11.42 -21.98 -22.88
N LYS A 289 12.32 -21.04 -23.15
CA LYS A 289 13.76 -21.29 -23.40
C LYS A 289 14.58 -21.69 -22.14
N PHE A 290 13.95 -21.73 -20.97
CA PHE A 290 14.58 -22.03 -19.69
C PHE A 290 13.83 -23.13 -18.93
N PHE A 291 13.30 -24.12 -19.66
CA PHE A 291 12.66 -25.30 -19.10
C PHE A 291 13.33 -26.56 -19.66
N ASP A 292 14.05 -27.31 -18.81
CA ASP A 292 14.70 -28.58 -19.19
C ASP A 292 14.39 -29.74 -18.20
N LEU A 293 13.44 -29.54 -17.27
CA LEU A 293 13.05 -30.58 -16.32
C LEU A 293 12.21 -31.66 -17.00
N ASP A 294 12.47 -32.92 -16.68
CA ASP A 294 11.72 -34.08 -17.13
C ASP A 294 11.31 -34.97 -15.94
N THR A 295 10.50 -35.99 -16.20
CA THR A 295 10.01 -36.91 -15.17
C THR A 295 11.16 -37.69 -14.54
N ASP A 296 12.13 -38.13 -15.34
CA ASP A 296 13.26 -38.96 -14.89
C ASP A 296 14.14 -38.18 -13.92
N TRP A 297 14.46 -36.92 -14.24
CA TRP A 297 15.16 -36.03 -13.33
C TRP A 297 14.39 -35.85 -12.02
N PHE A 298 13.06 -35.65 -12.08
CA PHE A 298 12.27 -35.50 -10.86
C PHE A 298 12.29 -36.78 -10.02
N HIS A 299 12.12 -37.96 -10.63
CA HIS A 299 12.20 -39.25 -9.95
C HIS A 299 13.55 -39.42 -9.25
N GLU A 300 14.65 -39.09 -9.95
CA GLU A 300 15.99 -39.12 -9.39
C GLU A 300 16.13 -38.19 -8.17
N GLN A 301 15.54 -36.99 -8.20
CA GLN A 301 15.56 -36.04 -7.08
C GLN A 301 14.76 -36.50 -5.84
N ILE A 302 13.87 -37.48 -5.98
CA ILE A 302 13.05 -37.99 -4.88
C ILE A 302 13.34 -39.46 -4.55
N LYS A 303 14.35 -40.08 -5.16
CA LYS A 303 14.63 -41.51 -5.00
C LYS A 303 14.89 -41.94 -3.55
N ASP A 304 15.50 -41.05 -2.76
CA ASP A 304 15.78 -41.27 -1.34
C ASP A 304 14.55 -40.99 -0.46
N GLY A 305 13.45 -40.51 -1.06
CA GLY A 305 12.18 -40.16 -0.42
C GLY A 305 12.29 -39.08 0.66
N ARG A 306 13.30 -38.22 0.57
CA ARG A 306 13.58 -37.15 1.52
C ARG A 306 13.84 -35.82 0.81
N CYS A 307 13.53 -34.73 1.51
CA CYS A 307 13.82 -33.37 1.07
C CYS A 307 15.33 -33.15 0.90
N SER A 308 15.74 -32.68 -0.27
CA SER A 308 17.16 -32.40 -0.59
C SER A 308 17.82 -31.36 0.32
N VAL A 309 17.03 -30.49 0.95
CA VAL A 309 17.55 -29.42 1.84
C VAL A 309 17.45 -29.78 3.31
N THR A 310 16.33 -30.37 3.73
CA THR A 310 16.02 -30.53 5.16
C THR A 310 16.09 -31.97 5.65
N GLY A 311 16.17 -32.95 4.75
CA GLY A 311 16.13 -34.38 5.07
C GLY A 311 14.77 -34.92 5.51
N ILE A 312 13.75 -34.04 5.61
CA ILE A 312 12.38 -34.41 6.00
C ILE A 312 11.83 -35.43 4.98
N PRO A 313 11.29 -36.57 5.43
CA PRO A 313 10.62 -37.53 4.55
C PRO A 313 9.45 -36.92 3.77
N TYR A 314 9.32 -37.29 2.50
CA TYR A 314 8.17 -36.89 1.71
C TYR A 314 6.92 -37.67 2.11
N GLU A 315 5.78 -36.97 2.16
CA GLU A 315 4.47 -37.59 2.36
C GLU A 315 3.52 -37.16 1.25
N ILE A 316 2.93 -38.12 0.53
CA ILE A 316 1.94 -37.85 -0.51
C ILE A 316 0.58 -38.28 0.00
N ILE A 317 -0.26 -37.32 0.36
CA ILE A 317 -1.65 -37.54 0.77
C ILE A 317 -2.56 -37.04 -0.34
N LEU A 318 -3.52 -37.88 -0.74
CA LEU A 318 -4.51 -37.56 -1.76
C LEU A 318 -5.86 -37.29 -1.14
N GLY A 319 -6.58 -36.30 -1.68
CA GLY A 319 -7.95 -36.04 -1.30
C GLY A 319 -8.92 -37.06 -1.91
N THR A 320 -10.12 -37.15 -1.35
CA THR A 320 -11.21 -38.04 -1.79
C THR A 320 -11.64 -37.83 -3.24
N SER A 321 -11.39 -36.66 -3.84
CA SER A 321 -11.68 -36.35 -5.24
C SER A 321 -10.57 -36.75 -6.22
N GLY A 322 -9.54 -37.47 -5.76
CA GLY A 322 -8.33 -37.77 -6.56
C GLY A 322 -7.47 -36.53 -6.86
N THR A 323 -7.85 -35.37 -6.35
CA THR A 323 -7.01 -34.16 -6.34
C THR A 323 -6.02 -34.26 -5.19
N THR A 324 -4.77 -33.87 -5.40
CA THR A 324 -3.83 -33.76 -4.29
C THR A 324 -4.24 -32.62 -3.40
N THR A 325 -4.55 -32.92 -2.14
CA THR A 325 -4.40 -31.95 -1.08
C THR A 325 -2.89 -31.81 -0.86
N GLU A 326 -2.29 -30.72 -1.37
CA GLU A 326 -0.89 -30.44 -1.06
C GLU A 326 -0.73 -30.30 0.45
N ASN A 327 -0.23 -31.35 1.09
CA ASN A 327 0.19 -31.31 2.48
C ASN A 327 1.59 -30.68 2.56
N ASP A 328 1.95 -30.24 3.77
CA ASP A 328 3.18 -29.50 4.04
C ASP A 328 4.46 -30.29 3.70
N TRP A 329 4.38 -31.63 3.68
CA TRP A 329 5.51 -32.54 3.48
C TRP A 329 5.54 -33.20 2.10
N SER A 330 4.64 -32.83 1.19
CA SER A 330 4.64 -33.37 -0.17
C SER A 330 5.77 -32.78 -1.03
N PRO A 331 6.35 -33.56 -1.97
CA PRO A 331 7.46 -33.09 -2.80
C PRO A 331 7.06 -31.93 -3.73
N SER A 332 7.91 -30.92 -3.83
CA SER A 332 7.63 -29.68 -4.55
C SER A 332 8.86 -29.18 -5.27
N LEU A 333 8.66 -28.62 -6.47
CA LEU A 333 9.73 -28.00 -7.26
C LEU A 333 10.03 -26.60 -6.73
N ASP A 334 11.20 -26.45 -6.14
CA ASP A 334 11.76 -25.17 -5.69
C ASP A 334 12.82 -24.70 -6.69
N LYS A 335 12.86 -23.38 -6.92
CA LYS A 335 13.92 -22.75 -7.70
C LYS A 335 14.95 -22.21 -6.73
N ILE A 336 16.22 -22.56 -6.89
CA ILE A 336 17.32 -22.08 -6.06
C ILE A 336 17.40 -20.56 -6.18
N ASP A 337 17.55 -20.05 -7.39
CA ASP A 337 17.35 -18.64 -7.75
C ASP A 337 15.88 -18.40 -8.18
N PRO A 338 15.10 -17.61 -7.42
CA PRO A 338 13.72 -17.25 -7.74
C PRO A 338 13.56 -16.46 -9.05
N GLU A 339 14.60 -15.75 -9.51
CA GLU A 339 14.57 -15.00 -10.77
C GLU A 339 14.94 -15.87 -11.98
N GLY A 340 15.56 -17.03 -11.74
CA GLY A 340 15.90 -18.03 -12.75
C GLY A 340 14.70 -18.85 -13.28
N GLY A 341 14.96 -19.61 -14.35
CA GLY A 341 14.01 -20.55 -14.96
C GLY A 341 13.93 -21.91 -14.26
N TYR A 342 13.10 -22.80 -14.79
CA TYR A 342 12.97 -24.19 -14.31
C TYR A 342 14.01 -25.06 -15.01
N ARG A 343 15.25 -24.99 -14.53
CA ARG A 343 16.35 -25.73 -15.10
C ARG A 343 16.93 -26.74 -14.11
N LYS A 344 17.52 -27.85 -14.58
CA LYS A 344 18.11 -28.90 -13.73
C LYS A 344 19.19 -28.34 -12.78
N ASP A 345 19.92 -27.30 -13.20
CA ASP A 345 20.93 -26.59 -12.40
C ASP A 345 20.35 -25.57 -11.39
N ASN A 346 19.13 -25.09 -11.62
CA ASN A 346 18.46 -24.07 -10.81
C ASN A 346 17.25 -24.60 -10.03
N CYS A 347 16.96 -25.90 -10.12
CA CYS A 347 15.84 -26.51 -9.43
C CYS A 347 16.31 -27.64 -8.52
N ARG A 348 15.51 -27.86 -7.48
CA ARG A 348 15.63 -28.99 -6.56
C ARG A 348 14.24 -29.41 -6.12
N VAL A 349 14.11 -30.65 -5.66
CA VAL A 349 12.87 -31.10 -5.02
C VAL A 349 13.00 -30.97 -3.51
N VAL A 350 12.01 -30.31 -2.90
CA VAL A 350 11.94 -30.01 -1.47
C VAL A 350 10.52 -30.26 -0.94
N VAL A 351 10.31 -30.26 0.37
CA VAL A 351 8.94 -30.30 0.91
C VAL A 351 8.16 -29.02 0.56
N THR A 352 6.85 -29.16 0.33
CA THR A 352 5.96 -28.05 -0.05
C THR A 352 6.01 -26.87 0.93
N LEU A 353 6.09 -27.14 2.24
CA LEU A 353 6.21 -26.10 3.26
C LEU A 353 7.52 -25.30 3.12
N TYR A 354 8.63 -25.95 2.77
CA TYR A 354 9.90 -25.27 2.51
C TYR A 354 9.78 -24.34 1.30
N ASN A 355 9.29 -24.86 0.16
CA ASN A 355 9.12 -24.07 -1.06
C ASN A 355 8.21 -22.85 -0.83
N ARG A 356 7.10 -23.05 -0.11
CA ARG A 356 6.20 -21.96 0.31
C ARG A 356 6.91 -20.95 1.22
N ALA A 357 7.68 -21.42 2.20
CA ALA A 357 8.41 -20.57 3.13
C ALA A 357 9.50 -19.74 2.48
N LYS A 358 10.24 -20.34 1.53
CA LYS A 358 11.23 -19.64 0.73
C LYS A 358 10.57 -18.64 -0.22
N GLY A 359 9.51 -19.05 -0.91
CA GLY A 359 8.77 -18.18 -1.83
C GLY A 359 9.69 -17.54 -2.87
N ILE A 360 9.81 -16.21 -2.82
CA ILE A 360 10.66 -15.42 -3.71
C ILE A 360 11.99 -14.99 -3.05
N TRP A 361 12.25 -15.45 -1.83
CA TRP A 361 13.41 -15.08 -1.04
C TRP A 361 14.52 -16.11 -1.19
N THR A 362 15.69 -15.74 -0.68
CA THR A 362 16.88 -16.58 -0.66
C THR A 362 16.85 -17.60 0.48
N ASP A 363 17.66 -18.65 0.36
CA ASP A 363 17.85 -19.63 1.45
C ASP A 363 18.37 -18.97 2.73
N GLU A 364 19.22 -17.94 2.59
CA GLU A 364 19.79 -17.22 3.73
C GLU A 364 18.74 -16.39 4.49
N GLU A 365 17.79 -15.78 3.78
CA GLU A 365 16.66 -15.10 4.43
C GLU A 365 15.75 -16.08 5.17
N LEU A 366 15.52 -17.26 4.58
CA LEU A 366 14.76 -18.32 5.25
C LEU A 366 15.51 -18.91 6.45
N LYS A 367 16.83 -19.10 6.38
CA LYS A 367 17.68 -19.51 7.53
C LYS A 367 17.65 -18.49 8.65
N LYS A 368 17.63 -17.18 8.36
CA LYS A 368 17.44 -16.12 9.37
C LYS A 368 16.10 -16.27 10.09
N LEU A 369 15.02 -16.54 9.35
CA LEU A 369 13.72 -16.83 9.95
C LEU A 369 13.79 -18.08 10.84
N ALA A 370 14.37 -19.17 10.35
CA ALA A 370 14.48 -20.44 11.07
C ALA A 370 15.27 -20.29 12.38
N THR A 371 16.39 -19.57 12.33
CA THR A 371 17.23 -19.26 13.51
C THR A 371 16.44 -18.50 14.56
N ALA A 372 15.73 -17.45 14.14
CA ALA A 372 14.93 -16.63 15.06
C ALA A 372 13.77 -17.41 15.71
N LEU A 373 13.09 -18.26 14.93
CA LEU A 373 12.06 -19.16 15.45
C LEU A 373 12.61 -20.15 16.48
N CYS A 374 13.76 -20.77 16.20
CA CYS A 374 14.36 -21.74 17.11
C CYS A 374 14.93 -21.10 18.38
N SER A 375 15.23 -19.79 18.34
CA SER A 375 15.78 -19.05 19.48
C SER A 375 14.71 -18.43 20.38
N THR A 376 13.44 -18.37 19.94
CA THR A 376 12.37 -17.71 20.70
C THR A 376 11.78 -18.66 21.73
N SER A 377 11.98 -18.36 23.01
CA SER A 377 11.38 -19.09 24.14
C SER A 377 9.87 -18.94 24.10
N GLY A 378 9.12 -20.04 24.03
CA GLY A 378 7.65 -20.04 23.98
C GLY A 378 7.02 -20.64 22.71
N PHE A 379 7.85 -21.06 21.74
CA PHE A 379 7.39 -21.82 20.58
C PHE A 379 7.67 -23.33 20.69
N ALA A 380 8.53 -23.74 21.62
CA ALA A 380 9.06 -25.10 21.74
C ALA A 380 8.09 -26.10 22.36
#